data_AF-A0A7M3WES2-F1
#
_entry.id   AF-A0A7M3WES2-F1
#
_cell.length_a   1.000
_cell.length_b   1.000
_cell.length_c   1.000
_cell.angle_alpha   90.00
_cell.angle_beta   90.00
_cell.angle_gamma   90.00
#
_symmetry.space_group_name_H-M   'P 1'
#
loop_
_entity.id
_entity.type
_entity.pdbx_description
1 polymer ?
#
loop_
_entity_poly.entity_id
_entity_poly.type
_entity_poly.pdbx_seq_one_letter_code
_entity_poly.pdbx_strand_id
1 'polypeptide(L)'
;MEGELVGVTNMQHVALSSFDKDACRPFFERLTDLFHEHHHSHGQDSASYEELLYKVRRPYTPEMLDMIDDWMGLGKREWKEETQREVLLSLYAIKYPDTLLIESLTDKARSDVRRLSAYLHFTHHTYSIWDEDTRKGLSKLGIQIPSLEHADPFVYGAYISSIELLKDVAPFTCFLEHDVPRQRLFQSALAAYGREG
;
A
#
# COMPACT_ATOMS: atom_id res chain seq x y z
N MET A 1 5.49 -33.20 27.01
CA MET A 1 6.29 -32.06 26.52
C MET A 1 5.80 -31.82 25.10
N GLU A 2 4.62 -31.22 25.00
CA GLU A 2 3.95 -30.94 23.73
C GLU A 2 4.30 -29.51 23.37
N GLY A 3 5.00 -29.33 22.26
CA GLY A 3 5.32 -28.01 21.71
C GLY A 3 4.08 -27.45 21.05
N GLU A 4 3.56 -26.36 21.62
CA GLU A 4 2.54 -25.53 20.98
C GLU A 4 3.08 -24.98 19.65
N LEU A 5 2.40 -25.35 18.56
CA LEU A 5 2.53 -24.71 17.26
C LEU A 5 1.96 -23.30 17.36
N VAL A 6 2.85 -22.33 17.54
CA VAL A 6 2.54 -20.91 17.52
C VAL A 6 1.99 -20.53 16.13
N GLY A 7 0.69 -20.25 16.09
CA GLY A 7 0.02 -19.31 15.19
C GLY A 7 0.35 -19.38 13.69
N VAL A 8 -0.26 -20.32 12.97
CA VAL A 8 -0.43 -20.18 11.51
C VAL A 8 -1.47 -19.07 11.28
N THR A 9 -1.01 -17.85 10.98
CA THR A 9 -1.88 -16.80 10.44
C THR A 9 -2.40 -17.27 9.09
N ASN A 10 -3.70 -17.61 9.04
CA ASN A 10 -4.37 -18.09 7.85
C ASN A 10 -4.40 -16.97 6.80
N MET A 11 -3.43 -16.94 5.90
CA MET A 11 -3.39 -16.01 4.78
C MET A 11 -4.52 -16.38 3.81
N GLN A 12 -5.55 -15.53 3.70
CA GLN A 12 -6.66 -15.75 2.78
C GLN A 12 -6.32 -15.19 1.40
N HIS A 13 -6.02 -16.06 0.45
CA HIS A 13 -6.07 -15.69 -0.97
C HIS A 13 -7.54 -15.73 -1.43
N VAL A 14 -8.17 -14.55 -1.55
CA VAL A 14 -9.56 -14.48 -1.99
C VAL A 14 -9.62 -14.49 -3.51
N ALA A 15 -10.04 -15.61 -4.09
CA ALA A 15 -10.27 -15.70 -5.53
C ALA A 15 -11.50 -14.87 -5.91
N LEU A 16 -11.49 -14.29 -7.12
CA LEU A 16 -12.60 -13.53 -7.70
C LEU A 16 -13.94 -14.29 -7.66
N SER A 17 -13.88 -15.62 -7.84
CA SER A 17 -15.04 -16.52 -7.83
C SER A 17 -15.67 -16.72 -6.46
N SER A 18 -14.94 -16.43 -5.38
CA SER A 18 -15.39 -16.53 -3.98
C SER A 18 -15.63 -15.17 -3.33
N PHE A 19 -15.41 -14.07 -4.06
CA PHE A 19 -15.52 -12.72 -3.54
C PHE A 19 -16.98 -12.26 -3.52
N ASP A 20 -17.50 -11.92 -2.35
CA ASP A 20 -18.86 -11.40 -2.19
C ASP A 20 -18.92 -9.93 -2.65
N LYS A 21 -19.27 -9.75 -3.92
CA LYS A 21 -19.42 -8.42 -4.53
C LYS A 21 -20.56 -7.63 -3.89
N ASP A 22 -21.63 -8.30 -3.47
CA ASP A 22 -22.80 -7.65 -2.88
C ASP A 22 -22.47 -7.09 -1.49
N ALA A 23 -21.63 -7.80 -0.72
CA ALA A 23 -21.09 -7.29 0.55
C ALA A 23 -20.26 -6.00 0.38
N CYS A 24 -19.68 -5.76 -0.80
CA CYS A 24 -18.89 -4.56 -1.08
C CYS A 24 -19.71 -3.37 -1.56
N ARG A 25 -21.02 -3.56 -1.85
CA ARG A 25 -21.88 -2.50 -2.36
C ARG A 25 -21.87 -1.23 -1.50
N PRO A 26 -21.98 -1.30 -0.15
CA PRO A 26 -21.95 -0.09 0.68
C PRO A 26 -20.65 0.71 0.57
N PHE A 27 -19.52 0.02 0.36
CA PHE A 27 -18.23 0.67 0.12
C PHE A 27 -18.19 1.33 -1.25
N PHE A 28 -18.62 0.64 -2.32
CA PHE A 28 -18.60 1.18 -3.67
C PHE A 28 -19.55 2.37 -3.87
N GLU A 29 -20.73 2.35 -3.25
CA GLU A 29 -21.69 3.46 -3.30
C GLU A 29 -21.13 4.75 -2.67
N ARG A 30 -20.17 4.62 -1.74
CA ARG A 30 -19.56 5.73 -1.00
C ARG A 30 -18.09 5.99 -1.35
N LEU A 31 -17.54 5.27 -2.34
CA LEU A 31 -16.11 5.24 -2.62
C LEU A 31 -15.51 6.64 -2.78
N THR A 32 -16.19 7.49 -3.54
CA THR A 32 -15.78 8.86 -3.81
C THR A 32 -15.80 9.72 -2.56
N ASP A 33 -16.87 9.64 -1.76
CA ASP A 33 -17.00 10.41 -0.52
C ASP A 33 -15.89 10.00 0.47
N LEU A 34 -15.70 8.69 0.65
CA LEU A 34 -14.63 8.12 1.48
C LEU A 34 -13.25 8.57 1.01
N PHE A 35 -13.00 8.58 -0.31
CA PHE A 35 -11.76 9.09 -0.87
C PHE A 35 -11.56 10.57 -0.54
N HIS A 36 -12.57 11.42 -0.73
CA HIS A 36 -12.46 12.84 -0.44
C HIS A 36 -12.23 13.11 1.04
N GLU A 37 -12.97 12.43 1.93
CA GLU A 37 -12.84 12.53 3.38
C GLU A 37 -11.43 12.21 3.87
N HIS A 38 -10.78 11.19 3.30
CA HIS A 38 -9.43 10.81 3.69
C HIS A 38 -8.36 11.63 2.98
N HIS A 39 -8.36 11.61 1.64
CA HIS A 39 -7.28 12.19 0.84
C HIS A 39 -7.12 13.70 1.04
N HIS A 40 -8.23 14.41 1.22
CA HIS A 40 -8.22 15.87 1.45
C HIS A 40 -8.27 16.24 2.93
N SER A 41 -8.15 15.26 3.84
CA SER A 41 -8.05 15.56 5.26
C SER A 41 -6.75 16.32 5.56
N HIS A 42 -6.79 17.19 6.59
CA HIS A 42 -5.63 17.98 7.03
C HIS A 42 -4.37 17.14 7.30
N GLY A 43 -4.51 15.85 7.61
CA GLY A 43 -3.39 14.95 7.91
C GLY A 43 -2.84 14.16 6.73
N GLN A 44 -3.38 14.29 5.52
CA GLN A 44 -2.91 13.55 4.33
C GLN A 44 -2.06 14.38 3.36
N ASP A 45 -2.07 15.70 3.49
CA ASP A 45 -1.29 16.63 2.66
C ASP A 45 -1.31 16.27 1.16
N SER A 46 -2.51 16.32 0.57
CA SER A 46 -2.74 15.93 -0.83
C SER A 46 -1.92 16.74 -1.83
N ALA A 47 -1.73 18.04 -1.56
CA ALA A 47 -0.95 18.91 -2.43
C ALA A 47 0.52 18.47 -2.51
N SER A 48 1.15 18.18 -1.38
CA SER A 48 2.52 17.65 -1.36
C SER A 48 2.60 16.25 -1.96
N TYR A 49 1.59 15.40 -1.72
CA TYR A 49 1.50 14.08 -2.36
C TYR A 49 1.53 14.19 -3.88
N GLU A 50 0.66 15.03 -4.45
CA GLU A 50 0.59 15.23 -5.89
C GLU A 50 1.90 15.80 -6.45
N GLU A 51 2.52 16.75 -5.76
CA GLU A 51 3.83 17.28 -6.17
C GLU A 51 4.91 16.19 -6.20
N LEU A 52 4.91 15.27 -5.23
CA LEU A 52 5.86 14.16 -5.18
C LEU A 52 5.73 13.20 -6.35
N LEU A 53 4.50 12.96 -6.85
CA LEU A 53 4.28 12.12 -8.04
C LEU A 53 5.06 12.63 -9.26
N TYR A 54 5.31 13.94 -9.35
CA TYR A 54 6.08 14.54 -10.45
C TYR A 54 7.57 14.71 -10.13
N LYS A 55 7.93 14.89 -8.85
CA LYS A 55 9.32 15.06 -8.40
C LYS A 55 10.11 13.75 -8.39
N VAL A 56 9.47 12.64 -8.01
CA VAL A 56 10.12 11.33 -7.97
C VAL A 56 10.20 10.77 -9.38
N ARG A 57 11.41 10.80 -9.95
CA ARG A 57 11.64 10.40 -11.35
C ARG A 57 13.00 9.75 -11.52
N ARG A 58 13.16 9.00 -12.61
CA ARG A 58 14.45 8.40 -12.94
C ARG A 58 15.45 9.49 -13.40
N PRO A 59 16.74 9.37 -13.04
CA PRO A 59 17.29 8.39 -12.11
C PRO A 59 16.92 8.67 -10.64
N TYR A 60 16.51 7.63 -9.91
CA TYR A 60 16.16 7.75 -8.49
C TYR A 60 17.39 8.09 -7.64
N THR A 61 17.24 9.06 -6.74
CA THR A 61 18.32 9.51 -5.85
C THR A 61 17.93 9.36 -4.37
N PRO A 62 18.90 9.34 -3.45
CA PRO A 62 18.64 9.31 -2.01
C PRO A 62 17.74 10.47 -1.53
N GLU A 63 17.93 11.65 -2.11
CA GLU A 63 17.15 12.85 -1.79
C GLU A 63 15.68 12.67 -2.19
N MET A 64 15.39 11.92 -3.26
CA MET A 64 14.01 11.55 -3.59
C MET A 64 13.38 10.65 -2.53
N LEU A 65 14.15 9.73 -1.96
CA LEU A 65 13.67 8.92 -0.84
C LEU A 65 13.48 9.79 0.41
N ASP A 66 14.34 10.79 0.65
CA ASP A 66 14.16 11.75 1.76
C ASP A 66 12.85 12.53 1.62
N MET A 67 12.55 13.05 0.42
CA MET A 67 11.30 13.75 0.14
C MET A 67 10.06 12.87 0.42
N ILE A 68 10.11 11.58 0.09
CA ILE A 68 9.03 10.63 0.39
C ILE A 68 8.91 10.39 1.90
N ASP A 69 10.03 10.22 2.60
CA ASP A 69 10.04 10.03 4.05
C ASP A 69 9.46 11.26 4.78
N ASP A 70 9.85 12.47 4.35
CA ASP A 70 9.36 13.73 4.90
C ASP A 70 7.84 13.85 4.75
N TRP A 71 7.30 13.53 3.57
CA TRP A 71 5.84 13.51 3.35
C TRP A 71 5.13 12.43 4.17
N MET A 72 5.73 11.25 4.33
CA MET A 72 5.21 10.19 5.20
C MET A 72 5.28 10.55 6.70
N GLY A 73 5.94 11.65 7.06
CA GLY A 73 6.22 12.02 8.45
C GLY A 73 7.18 11.05 9.15
N LEU A 74 8.04 10.37 8.39
CA LEU A 74 9.02 9.42 8.91
C LEU A 74 10.33 10.14 9.24
N GLY A 75 10.99 9.72 10.32
CA GLY A 75 12.33 10.20 10.65
C GLY A 75 13.37 9.79 9.61
N LYS A 76 14.52 10.47 9.58
CA LYS A 76 15.60 10.16 8.63
C LYS A 76 16.07 8.70 8.73
N ARG A 77 16.44 8.13 7.60
CA ARG A 77 17.00 6.77 7.52
C ARG A 77 18.36 6.70 8.20
N GLU A 78 18.54 5.68 9.04
CA GLU A 78 19.85 5.27 9.57
C GLU A 78 20.45 4.14 8.72
N TRP A 79 20.51 4.35 7.41
CA TRP A 79 21.07 3.39 6.47
C TRP A 79 22.50 3.74 6.11
N LYS A 80 23.34 2.71 5.97
CA LYS A 80 24.64 2.85 5.32
C LYS A 80 24.44 3.00 3.82
N GLU A 81 25.46 3.53 3.14
CA GLU A 81 25.44 3.73 1.68
C GLU A 81 25.08 2.43 0.91
N GLU A 82 25.54 1.28 1.40
CA GLU A 82 25.23 -0.04 0.83
C GLU A 82 23.73 -0.36 0.85
N THR A 83 23.07 -0.26 2.01
CA THR A 83 21.62 -0.50 2.14
C THR A 83 20.81 0.48 1.29
N GLN A 84 21.26 1.74 1.22
CA GLN A 84 20.62 2.74 0.38
C GLN A 84 20.75 2.41 -1.11
N ARG A 85 21.94 1.98 -1.55
CA ARG A 85 22.18 1.55 -2.93
C ARG A 85 21.37 0.31 -3.29
N GLU A 86 21.31 -0.66 -2.38
CA GLU A 86 20.50 -1.86 -2.51
C GLU A 86 19.02 -1.52 -2.76
N VAL A 87 18.42 -0.66 -1.93
CA VAL A 87 17.03 -0.21 -2.09
C VAL A 87 16.84 0.55 -3.40
N LEU A 88 17.73 1.48 -3.75
CA LEU A 88 17.62 2.20 -5.01
C LEU A 88 17.66 1.27 -6.23
N LEU A 89 18.55 0.26 -6.21
CA LEU A 89 18.64 -0.72 -7.30
C LEU A 89 17.40 -1.62 -7.36
N SER A 90 16.84 -2.02 -6.21
CA SER A 90 15.62 -2.83 -6.19
C SER A 90 14.42 -2.09 -6.76
N LEU A 91 14.31 -0.77 -6.56
CA LEU A 91 13.27 0.07 -7.16
C LEU A 91 13.34 0.12 -8.70
N TYR A 92 14.47 -0.21 -9.33
CA TYR A 92 14.55 -0.39 -10.79
C TYR A 92 14.13 -1.80 -11.23
N ALA A 93 14.40 -2.80 -10.40
CA ALA A 93 14.26 -4.21 -10.72
C ALA A 93 12.85 -4.75 -10.46
N ILE A 94 12.23 -4.33 -9.36
CA ILE A 94 10.87 -4.72 -8.98
C ILE A 94 9.89 -4.29 -10.08
N LYS A 95 8.94 -5.17 -10.42
CA LYS A 95 7.93 -4.95 -11.46
C LYS A 95 6.57 -5.29 -10.92
N TYR A 96 5.64 -4.36 -11.02
CA TYR A 96 4.26 -4.60 -10.63
C TYR A 96 3.64 -5.77 -11.42
N PRO A 97 2.86 -6.68 -10.79
CA PRO A 97 2.48 -6.72 -9.38
C PRO A 97 3.43 -7.53 -8.47
N ASP A 98 4.59 -7.97 -8.97
CA ASP A 98 5.51 -8.86 -8.27
C ASP A 98 6.20 -8.17 -7.07
N THR A 99 6.07 -8.80 -5.91
CA THR A 99 6.67 -8.37 -4.64
C THR A 99 7.79 -9.28 -4.16
N LEU A 100 8.02 -10.44 -4.81
CA LEU A 100 8.95 -11.46 -4.34
C LEU A 100 10.39 -10.97 -4.27
N LEU A 101 10.77 -10.03 -5.13
CA LEU A 101 12.10 -9.42 -5.08
C LEU A 101 12.38 -8.67 -3.75
N ILE A 102 11.36 -8.31 -2.98
CA ILE A 102 11.55 -7.77 -1.62
C ILE A 102 12.23 -8.81 -0.71
N GLU A 103 12.03 -10.11 -0.93
CA GLU A 103 12.69 -11.18 -0.17
C GLU A 103 14.21 -11.13 -0.31
N SER A 104 14.71 -10.63 -1.45
CA SER A 104 16.15 -10.54 -1.72
C SER A 104 16.84 -9.39 -0.99
N LEU A 105 16.06 -8.49 -0.36
CA LEU A 105 16.59 -7.37 0.39
C LEU A 105 17.11 -7.80 1.76
N THR A 106 18.18 -7.15 2.21
CA THR A 106 18.70 -7.28 3.56
C THR A 106 17.64 -6.93 4.61
N ASP A 107 17.77 -7.50 5.81
CA ASP A 107 16.87 -7.21 6.95
C ASP A 107 16.72 -5.71 7.23
N LYS A 108 17.79 -4.93 7.03
CA LYS A 108 17.78 -3.48 7.24
C LYS A 108 17.02 -2.73 6.14
N ALA A 109 17.05 -3.21 4.90
CA ALA A 109 16.30 -2.62 3.79
C ALA A 109 14.79 -2.95 3.88
N ARG A 110 14.44 -4.16 4.36
CA ARG A 110 13.04 -4.58 4.57
C ARG A 110 12.47 -4.22 5.94
N SER A 111 13.20 -3.53 6.82
CA SER A 111 12.82 -3.35 8.22
C SER A 111 11.55 -2.54 8.45
N ASP A 112 11.11 -1.77 7.45
CA ASP A 112 9.95 -0.88 7.54
C ASP A 112 9.10 -0.99 6.27
N VAL A 113 7.95 -1.66 6.39
CA VAL A 113 7.03 -1.82 5.26
C VAL A 113 6.42 -0.51 4.80
N ARG A 114 6.15 0.43 5.71
CA ARG A 114 5.49 1.71 5.38
C ARG A 114 6.42 2.52 4.49
N ARG A 115 7.69 2.56 4.85
CA ARG A 115 8.74 3.19 4.05
C ARG A 115 8.92 2.51 2.69
N LEU A 116 9.14 1.19 2.66
CA LEU A 116 9.42 0.50 1.40
C LEU A 116 8.24 0.54 0.42
N SER A 117 7.02 0.38 0.94
CA SER A 117 5.79 0.49 0.13
C SER A 117 5.58 1.90 -0.43
N ALA A 118 5.90 2.95 0.35
CA ALA A 118 5.87 4.34 -0.15
C ALA A 118 6.87 4.56 -1.28
N TYR A 119 8.10 4.04 -1.17
CA TYR A 119 9.08 4.12 -2.25
C TYR A 119 8.60 3.42 -3.51
N LEU A 120 8.04 2.22 -3.38
CA LEU A 120 7.44 1.50 -4.50
C LEU A 120 6.27 2.28 -5.11
N HIS A 121 5.43 2.88 -4.28
CA HIS A 121 4.30 3.71 -4.72
C HIS A 121 4.76 4.90 -5.56
N PHE A 122 5.67 5.74 -5.07
CA PHE A 122 6.10 6.93 -5.81
C PHE A 122 7.01 6.63 -7.01
N THR A 123 7.60 5.44 -7.08
CA THR A 123 8.47 5.07 -8.21
C THR A 123 7.72 4.37 -9.35
N HIS A 124 6.56 3.76 -9.07
CA HIS A 124 5.76 2.99 -10.03
C HIS A 124 4.31 3.46 -10.19
N HIS A 125 3.78 4.18 -9.20
CA HIS A 125 2.39 4.67 -9.10
C HIS A 125 1.30 3.59 -8.98
N THR A 126 1.65 2.31 -9.09
CA THR A 126 0.71 1.19 -9.04
C THR A 126 0.72 0.41 -7.72
N TYR A 127 1.80 0.48 -6.95
CA TYR A 127 1.88 -0.16 -5.64
C TYR A 127 1.09 0.61 -4.59
N SER A 128 0.45 -0.08 -3.64
CA SER A 128 -0.25 0.55 -2.51
C SER A 128 0.69 0.83 -1.35
N ILE A 129 0.61 2.01 -0.74
CA ILE A 129 1.32 2.32 0.51
C ILE A 129 0.78 1.44 1.64
N TRP A 130 1.62 0.83 2.47
CA TRP A 130 1.13 0.07 3.62
C TRP A 130 0.49 1.00 4.65
N ASP A 131 -0.79 0.78 4.94
CA ASP A 131 -1.59 1.59 5.85
C ASP A 131 -2.55 0.69 6.65
N GLU A 132 -2.50 0.85 7.97
CA GLU A 132 -3.23 -0.03 8.89
C GLU A 132 -4.74 0.21 8.83
N ASP A 133 -5.17 1.44 8.54
CA ASP A 133 -6.59 1.73 8.38
C ASP A 133 -7.13 1.14 7.07
N THR A 134 -6.34 1.17 5.99
CA THR A 134 -6.65 0.46 4.75
C THR A 134 -6.80 -1.05 4.99
N ARG A 135 -5.90 -1.65 5.79
CA ARG A 135 -5.97 -3.07 6.19
C ARG A 135 -7.26 -3.39 6.96
N LYS A 136 -7.68 -2.50 7.87
CA LYS A 136 -8.98 -2.62 8.57
C LYS A 136 -10.15 -2.49 7.60
N GLY A 137 -10.08 -1.57 6.63
CA GLY A 137 -11.08 -1.42 5.57
C GLY A 137 -11.25 -2.70 4.77
N LEU A 138 -10.15 -3.34 4.35
CA LEU A 138 -10.17 -4.66 3.71
C LEU A 138 -10.83 -5.72 4.60
N SER A 139 -10.51 -5.70 5.90
CA SER A 139 -11.08 -6.65 6.88
C SER A 139 -12.60 -6.51 7.00
N LYS A 140 -13.15 -5.29 6.93
CA LYS A 140 -14.60 -5.04 6.91
C LYS A 140 -15.29 -5.58 5.65
N LEU A 141 -14.56 -5.64 4.54
CA LEU A 141 -15.02 -6.25 3.29
C LEU A 141 -14.78 -7.77 3.25
N GLY A 142 -14.42 -8.38 4.38
CA GLY A 142 -14.20 -9.83 4.49
C GLY A 142 -12.83 -10.30 4.03
N ILE A 143 -11.88 -9.40 3.74
CA ILE A 143 -10.52 -9.74 3.33
C ILE A 143 -9.56 -9.60 4.52
N GLN A 144 -9.13 -10.72 5.09
CA GLN A 144 -8.23 -10.73 6.25
C GLN A 144 -6.76 -10.70 5.81
N ILE A 145 -6.10 -9.56 6.06
CA ILE A 145 -4.65 -9.39 5.86
C ILE A 145 -3.96 -9.26 7.23
N PRO A 146 -2.93 -10.07 7.54
CA PRO A 146 -2.17 -9.93 8.78
C PRO A 146 -1.53 -8.54 8.93
N SER A 147 -1.41 -8.05 10.17
CA SER A 147 -0.61 -6.87 10.47
C SER A 147 0.88 -7.16 10.29
N LEU A 148 1.67 -6.14 9.98
CA LEU A 148 3.06 -6.34 9.59
C LEU A 148 3.90 -5.09 9.88
N GLU A 149 5.10 -5.31 10.40
CA GLU A 149 6.08 -4.25 10.73
C GLU A 149 7.21 -4.19 9.67
N HIS A 150 7.75 -5.36 9.30
CA HIS A 150 8.79 -5.52 8.29
C HIS A 150 8.19 -5.96 6.95
N ALA A 151 8.75 -5.53 5.82
CA ALA A 151 8.21 -5.82 4.49
C ALA A 151 8.33 -7.31 4.10
N ASP A 152 7.38 -8.13 4.56
CA ASP A 152 7.17 -9.49 4.06
C ASP A 152 6.52 -9.43 2.66
N PRO A 153 7.13 -10.04 1.64
CA PRO A 153 6.65 -9.97 0.26
C PRO A 153 5.27 -10.61 0.08
N PHE A 154 4.97 -11.71 0.80
CA PHE A 154 3.72 -12.44 0.62
C PHE A 154 2.54 -11.68 1.22
N VAL A 155 2.68 -11.17 2.44
CA VAL A 155 1.63 -10.39 3.10
C VAL A 155 1.42 -9.06 2.38
N TYR A 156 2.51 -8.37 1.99
CA TYR A 156 2.40 -7.13 1.23
C TYR A 156 1.81 -7.36 -0.16
N GLY A 157 2.19 -8.45 -0.84
CA GLY A 157 1.59 -8.89 -2.10
C GLY A 157 0.09 -9.14 -1.96
N ALA A 158 -0.34 -9.88 -0.93
CA ALA A 158 -1.75 -10.11 -0.65
C ALA A 158 -2.53 -8.80 -0.41
N TYR A 159 -1.94 -7.84 0.30
CA TYR A 159 -2.51 -6.51 0.50
C TYR A 159 -2.73 -5.76 -0.81
N ILE A 160 -1.72 -5.73 -1.70
CA ILE A 160 -1.83 -5.08 -3.02
C ILE A 160 -2.89 -5.79 -3.87
N SER A 161 -2.81 -7.11 -3.99
CA SER A 161 -3.74 -7.90 -4.81
C SER A 161 -5.18 -7.78 -4.33
N SER A 162 -5.41 -7.58 -3.04
CA SER A 162 -6.75 -7.34 -2.49
C SER A 162 -7.35 -6.01 -2.96
N ILE A 163 -6.53 -4.96 -3.05
CA ILE A 163 -6.96 -3.66 -3.57
C ILE A 163 -7.21 -3.74 -5.09
N GLU A 164 -6.39 -4.51 -5.81
CA GLU A 164 -6.62 -4.80 -7.23
C GLU A 164 -7.92 -5.55 -7.48
N LEU A 165 -8.22 -6.57 -6.67
CA LEU A 165 -9.48 -7.29 -6.73
C LEU A 165 -10.68 -6.35 -6.61
N LEU A 166 -10.61 -5.37 -5.69
CA LEU A 166 -11.65 -4.37 -5.53
C LEU A 166 -11.78 -3.47 -6.77
N LYS A 167 -10.66 -3.11 -7.42
CA LYS A 167 -10.68 -2.35 -8.67
C LYS A 167 -11.30 -3.14 -9.83
N ASP A 168 -11.11 -4.45 -9.86
CA ASP A 168 -11.64 -5.33 -10.90
C ASP A 168 -13.15 -5.58 -10.76
N VAL A 169 -13.67 -5.53 -9.52
CA VAL A 169 -15.10 -5.76 -9.24
C VAL A 169 -15.89 -4.47 -9.03
N ALA A 170 -15.23 -3.31 -8.98
CA ALA A 170 -15.87 -2.02 -8.79
C ALA A 170 -16.85 -1.70 -9.95
N PRO A 171 -18.06 -1.19 -9.64
CA PRO A 171 -18.96 -0.65 -10.65
C PRO A 171 -18.33 0.49 -11.45
N PHE A 172 -18.77 0.68 -12.70
CA PHE A 172 -18.25 1.75 -13.56
C PHE A 172 -18.44 3.17 -12.96
N THR A 173 -19.42 3.35 -12.07
CA THR A 173 -19.69 4.61 -11.37
C THR A 173 -18.58 5.00 -10.40
N CYS A 174 -17.72 4.06 -10.01
CA CYS A 174 -16.55 4.29 -9.16
C CYS A 174 -15.35 4.85 -9.93
N PHE A 175 -15.45 5.01 -11.26
CA PHE A 175 -14.37 5.49 -12.11
C PHE A 175 -14.57 6.98 -12.36
N LEU A 176 -13.97 7.80 -11.51
CA LEU A 176 -13.91 9.25 -11.69
C LEU A 176 -12.59 9.64 -12.34
N GLU A 177 -12.62 10.70 -13.15
CA GLU A 177 -11.39 11.37 -13.58
C GLU A 177 -10.79 12.08 -12.35
N HIS A 178 -9.56 11.71 -11.99
CA HIS A 178 -8.83 12.29 -10.88
C HIS A 178 -7.33 12.32 -11.20
N ASP A 179 -6.61 13.27 -10.61
CA ASP A 179 -5.18 13.49 -10.88
C ASP A 179 -4.25 12.51 -10.13
N VAL A 180 -4.80 11.66 -9.26
CA VAL A 180 -4.04 10.66 -8.50
C VAL A 180 -4.04 9.28 -9.20
N PRO A 181 -3.14 8.35 -8.85
CA PRO A 181 -3.25 6.98 -9.33
C PRO A 181 -4.51 6.29 -8.81
N ARG A 182 -5.17 5.47 -9.64
CA ARG A 182 -6.37 4.71 -9.22
C ARG A 182 -6.14 3.86 -7.97
N GLN A 183 -4.91 3.38 -7.79
CA GLN A 183 -4.52 2.66 -6.59
C GLN A 183 -4.68 3.50 -5.33
N ARG A 184 -4.28 4.77 -5.39
CA ARG A 184 -4.41 5.71 -4.28
C ARG A 184 -5.87 5.99 -3.96
N LEU A 185 -6.74 6.08 -4.97
CA LEU A 185 -8.17 6.30 -4.75
C LEU A 185 -8.77 5.19 -3.88
N PHE A 186 -8.61 3.93 -4.30
CA PHE A 186 -9.17 2.79 -3.56
C PHE A 186 -8.54 2.63 -2.19
N GLN A 187 -7.23 2.82 -2.09
CA GLN A 187 -6.51 2.81 -0.82
C GLN A 187 -7.05 3.85 0.17
N SER A 188 -7.13 5.12 -0.22
CA SER A 188 -7.56 6.19 0.70
C SER A 188 -9.02 6.00 1.10
N ALA A 189 -9.88 5.56 0.19
CA ALA A 189 -11.27 5.23 0.51
C ALA A 189 -11.37 4.07 1.51
N LEU A 190 -10.57 3.01 1.34
CA LEU A 190 -10.49 1.90 2.31
C LEU A 190 -9.99 2.37 3.67
N ALA A 191 -9.01 3.28 3.71
CA ALA A 191 -8.52 3.84 4.96
C ALA A 191 -9.62 4.62 5.70
N ALA A 192 -10.40 5.43 4.98
CA ALA A 192 -11.56 6.11 5.56
C ALA A 192 -12.57 5.10 6.11
N TYR A 193 -12.94 4.10 5.30
CA TYR A 193 -13.89 3.06 5.65
C TYR A 193 -13.44 2.23 6.87
N GLY A 194 -12.13 1.95 6.96
CA GLY A 194 -11.52 1.23 8.08
C GLY A 194 -11.51 2.01 9.40
N ARG A 195 -11.60 3.34 9.36
CA ARG A 195 -11.72 4.21 10.55
C ARG A 195 -13.14 4.30 11.10
N GLU A 196 -14.14 3.99 10.27
CA GLU A 196 -15.53 3.96 10.74
C GLU A 196 -15.68 2.89 11.84
N GLY A 197 -16.60 3.10 12.78
CA GLY A 197 -16.90 2.12 13.84
C GLY A 197 -17.53 0.84 13.32
#